data_AF-A0A210Q9U0-F1
#
_entry.id   AF-A0A210Q9U0-F1
#
_cell.length_a   1.000
_cell.length_b   1.000
_cell.length_c   1.000
_cell.angle_alpha   90.00
_cell.angle_beta   90.00
_cell.angle_gamma   90.00
#
_symmetry.space_group_name_H-M   'P 1'
#
loop_
_entity.id
_entity.type
_entity.pdbx_description
1 polymer ?
#
loop_
_entity_poly.entity_id
_entity_poly.type
_entity_poly.pdbx_seq_one_letter_code
_entity_poly.pdbx_strand_id
1 'polypeptide(L)'
;MVHQPDTCLAICLENQENVKVIGKHGTRIHRKRHRNQSSSYKTSKYIHLDTSHCQLLKQSFELRGNGQETVFNYLSTLINQGSYKEFEACAVNIRHSQGSNVDMMCILDYLFASRFLHTADVYSAKTYIKSGLKLAQKTQYPKYFTLELFTCQTRMLIIKKKLGKLQNVLDDAKMIIEADPTCCTGRAAGWLYMNDVKNIMVQISMLNTYRSNYPLVYEHLYKHAKDSCQKSLDHFKRDQGKDGPFGIGFALCRLIILLLRCGDKGLYNECMTPDQENVELAGKYLHQLEDSDIPITAFLKVPLLLAKSDYYYRREHIQRALEYAQEAFQLTENNSILEYKEQAQNRVCFLAAKLDAEGK
;
A
#
# COMPACT_ATOMS: atom_id res chain seq x y z
N MET A 1 28.70 41.30 -18.02
CA MET A 1 30.07 40.73 -18.05
C MET A 1 30.57 40.67 -16.62
N VAL A 2 30.60 39.48 -16.01
CA VAL A 2 31.63 38.84 -15.16
C VAL A 2 31.03 37.49 -14.72
N HIS A 3 31.89 36.48 -14.69
CA HIS A 3 31.67 35.03 -14.71
C HIS A 3 31.00 34.38 -13.47
N GLN A 4 30.48 33.17 -13.71
CA GLN A 4 30.09 32.10 -12.77
C GLN A 4 31.25 31.66 -11.83
N PRO A 5 31.01 30.69 -10.92
CA PRO A 5 31.27 29.30 -11.33
C PRO A 5 30.20 28.27 -10.93
N ASP A 6 30.24 27.20 -11.72
CA ASP A 6 29.47 25.97 -11.69
C ASP A 6 29.64 25.14 -10.41
N THR A 7 28.67 24.25 -10.14
CA THR A 7 29.01 22.87 -9.79
C THR A 7 27.90 21.92 -10.19
N CYS A 8 28.26 21.03 -11.10
CA CYS A 8 27.48 19.98 -11.72
C CYS A 8 27.86 18.65 -11.06
N LEU A 9 26.90 17.80 -10.73
CA LEU A 9 27.13 16.39 -10.38
C LEU A 9 26.13 15.54 -11.17
N ALA A 10 26.58 15.10 -12.34
CA ALA A 10 26.12 13.88 -13.00
C ALA A 10 26.69 12.67 -12.24
N ILE A 11 26.05 11.50 -12.23
CA ILE A 11 26.36 10.38 -13.15
C ILE A 11 25.38 9.23 -12.85
N CYS A 12 24.76 8.66 -13.90
CA CYS A 12 24.79 7.24 -14.30
C CYS A 12 23.63 6.91 -15.27
N LEU A 13 23.84 7.18 -16.56
CA LEU A 13 23.16 6.51 -17.67
C LEU A 13 24.22 6.17 -18.71
N GLU A 14 24.57 4.89 -18.81
CA GLU A 14 25.20 4.31 -20.01
C GLU A 14 24.23 3.23 -20.52
N ASN A 15 23.51 3.49 -21.61
CA ASN A 15 23.91 3.30 -23.01
C ASN A 15 24.19 1.82 -23.37
N GLN A 16 23.37 1.28 -24.27
CA GLN A 16 23.84 0.69 -25.51
C GLN A 16 22.72 0.75 -26.57
N GLU A 17 22.99 1.52 -27.63
CA GLU A 17 22.20 1.64 -28.85
C GLU A 17 22.57 0.56 -29.88
N ASN A 18 21.55 0.16 -30.67
CA ASN A 18 21.55 -0.21 -32.10
C ASN A 18 22.47 -1.40 -32.55
N VAL A 19 22.00 -2.36 -33.37
CA VAL A 19 21.87 -2.20 -34.84
C VAL A 19 21.27 -3.49 -35.48
N LYS A 20 20.45 -3.27 -36.53
CA LYS A 20 20.08 -4.10 -37.72
C LYS A 20 19.11 -5.30 -37.64
N VAL A 21 18.02 -5.10 -38.39
CA VAL A 21 17.21 -6.10 -39.10
C VAL A 21 17.92 -6.55 -40.38
N ILE A 22 18.11 -7.87 -40.57
CA ILE A 22 18.22 -8.56 -41.88
C ILE A 22 17.56 -9.95 -41.73
N GLY A 23 16.80 -10.38 -42.73
CA GLY A 23 15.89 -11.52 -42.67
C GLY A 23 16.37 -12.89 -43.15
N LYS A 24 15.44 -13.83 -42.98
CA LYS A 24 15.17 -15.14 -43.64
C LYS A 24 16.22 -16.27 -43.67
N HIS A 25 15.64 -17.46 -43.42
CA HIS A 25 16.04 -18.85 -43.70
C HIS A 25 16.92 -19.60 -42.68
N GLY A 26 16.23 -20.49 -41.94
CA GLY A 26 16.47 -21.92 -42.00
C GLY A 26 17.64 -22.47 -41.18
N THR A 27 17.33 -23.03 -40.00
CA THR A 27 17.87 -24.35 -39.62
C THR A 27 17.11 -24.95 -38.44
N ARG A 28 16.67 -26.20 -38.65
CA ARG A 28 16.17 -27.13 -37.64
C ARG A 28 17.28 -27.41 -36.63
N ILE A 29 17.05 -27.16 -35.35
CA ILE A 29 17.87 -27.73 -34.27
C ILE A 29 16.95 -28.53 -33.35
N HIS A 30 17.09 -29.85 -33.43
CA HIS A 30 16.58 -30.79 -32.44
C HIS A 30 17.23 -30.47 -31.08
N ARG A 31 16.42 -30.11 -30.08
CA ARG A 31 16.82 -30.25 -28.67
C ARG A 31 15.80 -31.07 -27.90
N LYS A 32 16.37 -32.09 -27.27
CA LYS A 32 15.76 -33.20 -26.55
C LYS A 32 14.82 -32.71 -25.44
N ARG A 33 13.71 -33.43 -25.29
CA ARG A 33 12.87 -33.47 -24.08
C ARG A 33 13.77 -33.70 -22.86
N HIS A 34 13.87 -32.73 -21.97
CA HIS A 34 14.23 -32.99 -20.58
C HIS A 34 12.96 -33.03 -19.74
N ARG A 35 12.76 -34.23 -19.17
CA ARG A 35 11.76 -34.59 -18.17
C ARG A 35 11.71 -33.59 -17.03
N ASN A 36 10.48 -33.35 -16.59
CA ASN A 36 10.07 -32.89 -15.27
C ASN A 36 11.10 -33.20 -14.17
N GLN A 37 11.66 -32.15 -13.57
CA GLN A 37 12.10 -32.19 -12.18
C GLN A 37 11.15 -31.30 -11.39
N SER A 38 10.24 -31.97 -10.69
CA SER A 38 9.48 -31.45 -9.56
C SER A 38 10.44 -30.78 -8.58
N SER A 39 10.38 -29.45 -8.46
CA SER A 39 11.08 -28.74 -7.40
C SER A 39 10.35 -29.03 -6.08
N SER A 40 10.88 -30.02 -5.35
CA SER A 40 10.65 -30.21 -3.93
C SER A 40 10.95 -28.89 -3.21
N TYR A 41 9.91 -28.26 -2.65
CA TYR A 41 10.08 -27.17 -1.71
C TYR A 41 10.78 -27.72 -0.48
N LYS A 42 12.04 -27.28 -0.26
CA LYS A 42 12.73 -27.50 1.01
C LYS A 42 11.90 -26.89 2.13
N THR A 43 11.25 -27.75 2.91
CA THR A 43 10.69 -27.44 4.22
C THR A 43 11.81 -26.91 5.10
N SER A 44 11.88 -25.58 5.23
CA SER A 44 12.64 -24.94 6.30
C SER A 44 12.15 -25.51 7.62
N LYS A 45 13.07 -25.88 8.51
CA LYS A 45 12.78 -26.35 9.87
C LYS A 45 11.94 -25.27 10.56
N TYR A 46 10.65 -25.53 10.72
CA TYR A 46 9.76 -24.69 11.51
C TYR A 46 10.24 -24.75 12.97
N ILE A 47 10.68 -23.61 13.49
CA ILE A 47 10.88 -23.42 14.92
C ILE A 47 9.51 -23.61 15.56
N HIS A 48 9.40 -24.50 16.55
CA HIS A 48 8.20 -24.69 17.36
C HIS A 48 7.91 -23.37 18.10
N LEU A 49 7.15 -22.49 17.46
CA LEU A 49 6.54 -21.31 18.07
C LEU A 49 5.33 -21.79 18.88
N ASP A 50 5.06 -21.11 20.01
CA ASP A 50 3.90 -21.40 20.86
C ASP A 50 2.61 -21.32 20.03
N THR A 51 1.96 -22.47 19.85
CA THR A 51 0.76 -22.65 19.00
C THR A 51 -0.54 -22.62 19.80
N SER A 52 -0.48 -22.37 21.11
CA SER A 52 -1.63 -22.26 22.00
C SER A 52 -2.71 -21.32 21.47
N HIS A 53 -2.30 -20.17 20.90
CA HIS A 53 -3.23 -19.21 20.29
C HIS A 53 -3.83 -19.70 18.97
N CYS A 54 -3.09 -20.46 18.15
CA CYS A 54 -3.67 -21.04 16.93
C CYS A 54 -4.70 -22.15 17.26
N GLN A 55 -4.53 -22.86 18.40
CA GLN A 55 -5.51 -23.84 18.89
C GLN A 55 -6.80 -23.17 19.39
N LEU A 56 -6.69 -22.03 20.10
CA LEU A 56 -7.83 -21.22 20.52
C LEU A 56 -8.60 -20.63 19.33
N LEU A 57 -7.90 -20.19 18.28
CA LEU A 57 -8.53 -19.75 17.03
C LEU A 57 -9.30 -20.87 16.34
N LYS A 58 -8.75 -22.08 16.32
CA LYS A 58 -9.42 -23.27 15.79
C LYS A 58 -10.72 -23.56 16.56
N GLN A 59 -10.67 -23.53 17.89
CA GLN A 59 -11.87 -23.70 18.73
C GLN A 59 -12.90 -22.59 18.51
N SER A 60 -12.47 -21.34 18.35
CA SER A 60 -13.38 -20.22 18.06
C SER A 60 -14.07 -20.33 16.69
N PHE A 61 -13.41 -20.96 15.72
CA PHE A 61 -13.95 -21.23 14.39
C PHE A 61 -15.01 -22.33 14.42
N GLU A 62 -14.80 -23.39 15.21
CA GLU A 62 -15.71 -24.52 15.33
C GLU A 62 -16.98 -24.19 16.15
N LEU A 63 -16.92 -23.19 17.04
CA LEU A 63 -18.00 -22.85 17.97
C LEU A 63 -18.90 -21.68 17.55
N ARG A 64 -18.54 -20.88 16.53
CA ARG A 64 -19.30 -19.67 16.15
C ARG A 64 -19.46 -19.53 14.63
N GLY A 65 -20.65 -19.15 14.17
CA GLY A 65 -20.95 -18.86 12.76
C GLY A 65 -20.12 -17.74 12.11
N ASN A 66 -19.28 -17.03 12.86
CA ASN A 66 -18.40 -15.94 12.41
C ASN A 66 -16.89 -16.32 12.39
N GLY A 67 -16.58 -17.61 12.25
CA GLY A 67 -15.20 -18.10 12.30
C GLY A 67 -14.25 -17.44 11.27
N GLN A 68 -14.74 -17.16 10.05
CA GLN A 68 -13.95 -16.52 8.99
C GLN A 68 -13.47 -15.12 9.38
N GLU A 69 -14.37 -14.30 9.91
CA GLU A 69 -14.08 -12.92 10.33
C GLU A 69 -13.12 -12.89 11.54
N THR A 70 -13.23 -13.86 12.45
CA THR A 70 -12.32 -13.99 13.59
C THR A 70 -10.90 -14.31 13.13
N VAL A 71 -10.76 -15.25 12.20
CA VAL A 71 -9.47 -15.62 11.59
C VAL A 71 -8.88 -14.43 10.83
N PHE A 72 -9.69 -13.76 10.00
CA PHE A 72 -9.26 -12.58 9.26
C PHE A 72 -8.70 -11.51 10.19
N ASN A 73 -9.47 -11.11 11.21
CA ASN A 73 -9.08 -10.04 12.13
C ASN A 73 -7.81 -10.36 12.90
N TYR A 74 -7.64 -11.60 13.34
CA TYR A 74 -6.42 -12.02 14.04
C TYR A 74 -5.20 -11.97 13.12
N LEU A 75 -5.28 -12.61 11.95
CA LEU A 75 -4.16 -12.67 11.02
C LEU A 75 -3.81 -11.29 10.44
N SER A 76 -4.81 -10.45 10.12
CA SER A 76 -4.61 -9.05 9.72
C SER A 76 -3.87 -8.26 10.80
N THR A 77 -4.24 -8.45 12.07
CA THR A 77 -3.56 -7.81 13.21
C THR A 77 -2.07 -8.18 13.26
N LEU A 78 -1.74 -9.46 13.11
CA LEU A 78 -0.34 -9.91 13.08
C LEU A 78 0.45 -9.28 11.92
N ILE A 79 -0.14 -9.19 10.73
CA ILE A 79 0.48 -8.51 9.58
C ILE A 79 0.72 -7.03 9.91
N ASN A 80 -0.28 -6.33 10.45
CA ASN A 80 -0.21 -4.91 10.76
C ASN A 80 0.74 -4.57 11.91
N GLN A 81 1.08 -5.55 12.76
CA GLN A 81 2.09 -5.45 13.81
C GLN A 81 3.50 -5.83 13.34
N GLY A 82 3.66 -6.40 12.14
CA GLY A 82 4.94 -6.90 11.64
C GLY A 82 5.31 -8.30 12.14
N SER A 83 4.40 -9.00 12.83
CA SER A 83 4.56 -10.36 13.37
C SER A 83 4.46 -11.43 12.27
N TYR A 84 5.25 -11.31 11.20
CA TYR A 84 5.10 -12.14 10.00
C TYR A 84 5.36 -13.64 10.24
N LYS A 85 6.26 -13.99 11.17
CA LYS A 85 6.54 -15.40 11.52
C LYS A 85 5.35 -16.08 12.18
N GLU A 86 4.71 -15.39 13.11
CA GLU A 86 3.50 -15.88 13.79
C GLU A 86 2.32 -15.96 12.83
N PHE A 87 2.18 -14.94 11.96
CA PHE A 87 1.20 -14.97 10.87
C PHE A 87 1.37 -16.22 10.01
N GLU A 88 2.59 -16.50 9.52
CA GLU A 88 2.85 -17.67 8.67
C GLU A 88 2.55 -18.98 9.39
N ALA A 89 2.98 -19.12 10.65
CA ALA A 89 2.74 -20.32 11.44
C ALA A 89 1.23 -20.59 11.62
N CYS A 90 0.45 -19.60 12.06
CA CYS A 90 -0.99 -19.79 12.23
C CYS A 90 -1.71 -19.94 10.87
N ALA A 91 -1.36 -19.17 9.84
CA ALA A 91 -2.01 -19.25 8.53
C ALA A 91 -1.81 -20.62 7.87
N VAL A 92 -0.62 -21.23 7.98
CA VAL A 92 -0.34 -22.58 7.46
C VAL A 92 -1.14 -23.64 8.22
N ASN A 93 -1.23 -23.54 9.55
CA ASN A 93 -2.03 -24.45 10.37
C ASN A 93 -3.53 -24.38 10.02
N ILE A 94 -4.06 -23.17 9.81
CA ILE A 94 -5.44 -22.96 9.36
C ILE A 94 -5.61 -23.52 7.95
N ARG A 95 -4.65 -23.28 7.04
CA ARG A 95 -4.68 -23.84 5.68
C ARG A 95 -4.76 -25.36 5.67
N HIS A 96 -4.01 -26.01 6.55
CA HIS A 96 -4.01 -27.47 6.65
C HIS A 96 -5.33 -28.00 7.21
N SER A 97 -5.88 -27.35 8.24
CA SER A 97 -7.12 -27.81 8.89
C SER A 97 -8.40 -27.47 8.12
N GLN A 98 -8.43 -26.37 7.37
CA GLN A 98 -9.60 -25.86 6.66
C GLN A 98 -9.47 -25.96 5.13
N GLY A 99 -8.55 -26.78 4.61
CA GLY A 99 -8.19 -26.80 3.19
C GLY A 99 -9.33 -27.07 2.19
N SER A 100 -10.45 -27.62 2.63
CA SER A 100 -11.66 -27.82 1.82
C SER A 100 -12.59 -26.59 1.78
N ASN A 101 -12.44 -25.64 2.70
CA ASN A 101 -13.26 -24.44 2.77
C ASN A 101 -12.72 -23.36 1.80
N VAL A 102 -13.43 -23.18 0.67
CA VAL A 102 -13.00 -22.29 -0.42
C VAL A 102 -12.92 -20.83 0.01
N ASP A 103 -13.89 -20.34 0.80
CA ASP A 103 -13.90 -18.96 1.30
C ASP A 103 -12.68 -18.71 2.19
N MET A 104 -12.38 -19.65 3.11
CA MET A 104 -11.19 -19.56 3.96
C MET A 104 -9.90 -19.57 3.14
N MET A 105 -9.82 -20.40 2.09
CA MET A 105 -8.64 -20.40 1.21
C MET A 105 -8.49 -19.06 0.47
N CYS A 106 -9.59 -18.43 0.08
CA CYS A 106 -9.57 -17.11 -0.55
C CYS A 106 -9.08 -16.03 0.43
N ILE A 107 -9.59 -16.03 1.68
CA ILE A 107 -9.13 -15.15 2.77
C ILE A 107 -7.62 -15.31 3.00
N LEU A 108 -7.15 -16.56 3.12
CA LEU A 108 -5.73 -16.82 3.34
C LEU A 108 -4.87 -16.36 2.16
N ASP A 109 -5.30 -16.58 0.92
CA ASP A 109 -4.57 -16.12 -0.27
C ASP A 109 -4.52 -14.58 -0.32
N TYR A 110 -5.60 -13.87 0.05
CA TYR A 110 -5.57 -12.41 0.22
C TYR A 110 -4.56 -11.97 1.30
N LEU A 111 -4.60 -12.57 2.48
CA LEU A 111 -3.73 -12.19 3.60
C LEU A 111 -2.25 -12.48 3.32
N PHE A 112 -1.93 -13.63 2.70
CA PHE A 112 -0.58 -13.93 2.25
C PHE A 112 -0.12 -12.89 1.22
N ALA A 113 -0.96 -12.56 0.23
CA ALA A 113 -0.63 -11.53 -0.75
C ALA A 113 -0.34 -10.18 -0.07
N SER A 114 -1.20 -9.75 0.86
CA SER A 114 -1.01 -8.50 1.63
C SER A 114 0.32 -8.49 2.39
N ARG A 115 0.62 -9.57 3.13
CA ARG A 115 1.89 -9.74 3.86
C ARG A 115 3.11 -9.64 2.96
N PHE A 116 3.10 -10.29 1.79
CA PHE A 116 4.24 -10.21 0.86
C PHE A 116 4.39 -8.80 0.26
N LEU A 117 3.29 -8.08 0.05
CA LEU A 117 3.32 -6.71 -0.43
C LEU A 117 3.91 -5.73 0.60
N HIS A 118 3.75 -5.97 1.91
CA HIS A 118 4.39 -5.16 2.96
C HIS A 118 5.92 -5.17 2.85
N THR A 119 6.48 -6.34 2.51
CA THR A 119 7.92 -6.54 2.30
C THR A 119 8.35 -6.39 0.83
N ALA A 120 7.48 -5.82 -0.01
CA ALA A 120 7.69 -5.63 -1.46
C ALA A 120 8.03 -6.92 -2.26
N ASP A 121 7.67 -8.10 -1.76
CA ASP A 121 7.82 -9.38 -2.48
C ASP A 121 6.66 -9.58 -3.48
N VAL A 122 6.81 -8.92 -4.62
CA VAL A 122 5.85 -8.95 -5.72
C VAL A 122 5.69 -10.35 -6.32
N TYR A 123 6.71 -11.20 -6.29
CA TYR A 123 6.65 -12.52 -6.93
C TYR A 123 5.75 -13.46 -6.13
N SER A 124 5.99 -13.54 -4.82
CA SER A 124 5.16 -14.34 -3.91
C SER A 124 3.74 -13.81 -3.88
N ALA A 125 3.55 -12.49 -3.74
CA ALA A 125 2.23 -11.87 -3.75
C ALA A 125 1.42 -12.21 -5.01
N LYS A 126 2.05 -12.13 -6.19
CA LYS A 126 1.40 -12.46 -7.48
C LYS A 126 0.88 -13.90 -7.52
N THR A 127 1.58 -14.83 -6.89
CA THR A 127 1.18 -16.25 -6.84
C THR A 127 -0.11 -16.41 -6.07
N TYR A 128 -0.19 -15.81 -4.88
CA TYR A 128 -1.39 -15.85 -4.05
C TYR A 128 -2.56 -15.08 -4.66
N ILE A 129 -2.34 -13.90 -5.25
CA ILE A 129 -3.39 -13.15 -5.96
C ILE A 129 -4.00 -13.99 -7.08
N LYS A 130 -3.17 -14.65 -7.90
CA LYS A 130 -3.65 -15.52 -8.98
C LYS A 130 -4.40 -16.74 -8.48
N SER A 131 -3.94 -17.35 -7.38
CA SER A 131 -4.62 -18.48 -6.75
C SER A 131 -5.99 -18.04 -6.20
N GLY A 132 -6.01 -16.98 -5.41
CA GLY A 132 -7.22 -16.40 -4.84
C GLY A 132 -8.25 -16.04 -5.90
N LEU A 133 -7.86 -15.40 -7.02
CA LEU A 133 -8.80 -14.99 -8.07
C LEU A 133 -9.48 -16.19 -8.75
N LYS A 134 -8.79 -17.33 -8.84
CA LYS A 134 -9.39 -18.58 -9.32
C LYS A 134 -10.36 -19.19 -8.31
N LEU A 135 -10.11 -19.00 -7.02
CA LEU A 135 -10.98 -19.49 -5.94
C LEU A 135 -12.20 -18.60 -5.76
N ALA A 136 -12.06 -17.28 -5.92
CA ALA A 136 -13.12 -16.29 -5.68
C ALA A 136 -14.42 -16.66 -6.40
N GLN A 137 -14.36 -17.15 -7.63
CA GLN A 137 -15.54 -17.56 -8.41
C GLN A 137 -16.33 -18.73 -7.81
N LYS A 138 -15.74 -19.48 -6.88
CA LYS A 138 -16.31 -20.65 -6.21
C LYS A 138 -16.70 -20.37 -4.75
N THR A 139 -16.51 -19.14 -4.29
CA THR A 139 -16.85 -18.73 -2.92
C THR A 139 -18.34 -18.43 -2.78
N GLN A 140 -18.80 -18.25 -1.54
CA GLN A 140 -20.16 -17.77 -1.27
C GLN A 140 -20.39 -16.33 -1.73
N TYR A 141 -19.32 -15.51 -1.80
CA TYR A 141 -19.38 -14.10 -2.16
C TYR A 141 -18.37 -13.73 -3.26
N PRO A 142 -18.57 -14.20 -4.52
CA PRO A 142 -17.55 -14.09 -5.56
C PRO A 142 -17.10 -12.65 -5.87
N LYS A 143 -18.04 -11.70 -5.92
CA LYS A 143 -17.74 -10.29 -6.18
C LYS A 143 -16.89 -9.69 -5.06
N TYR A 144 -17.27 -9.95 -3.81
CA TYR A 144 -16.56 -9.44 -2.63
C TYR A 144 -15.13 -9.96 -2.56
N PHE A 145 -14.92 -11.27 -2.72
CA PHE A 145 -13.57 -11.85 -2.70
C PHE A 145 -12.72 -11.41 -3.90
N THR A 146 -13.32 -11.25 -5.07
CA THR A 146 -12.64 -10.64 -6.22
C THR A 146 -12.16 -9.23 -5.89
N LEU A 147 -12.99 -8.45 -5.19
CA LEU A 147 -12.69 -7.09 -4.76
C LEU A 147 -11.52 -7.03 -3.77
N GLU A 148 -11.50 -7.90 -2.76
CA GLU A 148 -10.37 -8.04 -1.83
C GLU A 148 -9.06 -8.35 -2.58
N LEU A 149 -9.10 -9.26 -3.55
CA LEU A 149 -7.92 -9.61 -4.32
C LEU A 149 -7.48 -8.51 -5.29
N PHE A 150 -8.42 -7.73 -5.83
CA PHE A 150 -8.12 -6.52 -6.60
C PHE A 150 -7.41 -5.47 -5.75
N THR A 151 -7.70 -5.39 -4.44
CA THR A 151 -6.92 -4.55 -3.52
C THR A 151 -5.44 -4.94 -3.51
N CYS A 152 -5.11 -6.23 -3.39
CA CYS A 152 -3.73 -6.69 -3.46
C CYS A 152 -3.11 -6.49 -4.85
N GLN A 153 -3.89 -6.75 -5.91
CA GLN A 153 -3.43 -6.58 -7.29
C GLN A 153 -3.08 -5.13 -7.62
N THR A 154 -3.90 -4.19 -7.18
CA THR A 154 -3.65 -2.75 -7.39
C THR A 154 -2.41 -2.29 -6.60
N ARG A 155 -2.26 -2.68 -5.32
CA ARG A 155 -1.01 -2.44 -4.55
C ARG A 155 0.22 -3.02 -5.26
N MET A 156 0.14 -4.25 -5.76
CA MET A 156 1.23 -4.87 -6.52
C MET A 156 1.58 -4.05 -7.78
N LEU A 157 0.58 -3.55 -8.51
CA LEU A 157 0.81 -2.76 -9.73
C LEU A 157 1.41 -1.39 -9.45
N ILE A 158 1.09 -0.77 -8.30
CA ILE A 158 1.75 0.43 -7.78
C ILE A 158 3.24 0.16 -7.56
N ILE A 159 3.59 -0.89 -6.79
CA ILE A 159 5.00 -1.27 -6.52
C ILE A 159 5.77 -1.50 -7.83
N LYS A 160 5.12 -2.14 -8.82
CA LYS A 160 5.71 -2.40 -10.14
C LYS A 160 5.74 -1.20 -11.09
N LYS A 161 5.19 -0.05 -10.68
CA LYS A 161 5.04 1.16 -11.51
C LYS A 161 4.32 0.87 -12.84
N LYS A 162 3.26 0.05 -12.82
CA LYS A 162 2.46 -0.32 -14.01
C LYS A 162 1.12 0.43 -14.03
N LEU A 163 1.18 1.75 -14.12
CA LEU A 163 0.03 2.66 -13.94
C LEU A 163 -1.14 2.41 -14.90
N GLY A 164 -0.90 2.14 -16.19
CA GLY A 164 -1.99 1.84 -17.13
C GLY A 164 -2.76 0.56 -16.78
N LYS A 165 -2.07 -0.49 -16.31
CA LYS A 165 -2.73 -1.72 -15.84
C LYS A 165 -3.43 -1.51 -14.50
N LEU A 166 -2.86 -0.66 -13.65
CA LEU A 166 -3.45 -0.29 -12.37
C LEU A 166 -4.80 0.41 -12.57
N GLN A 167 -4.87 1.37 -13.49
CA GLN A 167 -6.11 2.08 -13.80
C GLN A 167 -7.22 1.12 -14.25
N ASN A 168 -6.93 0.23 -15.20
CA ASN A 168 -7.93 -0.75 -15.67
C ASN A 168 -8.48 -1.61 -14.52
N VAL A 169 -7.62 -2.09 -13.62
CA VAL A 169 -8.08 -2.90 -12.47
C VAL A 169 -8.88 -2.07 -11.47
N LEU A 170 -8.53 -0.79 -11.26
CA LEU A 170 -9.31 0.12 -10.42
C LEU A 170 -10.69 0.38 -11.01
N ASP A 171 -10.78 0.59 -12.32
CA ASP A 171 -12.04 0.82 -13.02
C ASP A 171 -12.96 -0.42 -12.94
N ASP A 172 -12.41 -1.61 -13.21
CA ASP A 172 -13.12 -2.89 -13.04
C ASP A 172 -13.62 -3.06 -11.60
N ALA A 173 -12.80 -2.71 -10.61
CA ALA A 173 -13.15 -2.84 -9.21
C ALA A 173 -14.25 -1.86 -8.79
N LYS A 174 -14.20 -0.61 -9.27
CA LYS A 174 -15.24 0.41 -9.03
C LYS A 174 -16.57 -0.02 -9.65
N MET A 175 -16.55 -0.58 -10.86
CA MET A 175 -17.75 -1.15 -11.48
C MET A 175 -18.38 -2.26 -10.63
N ILE A 176 -17.57 -3.13 -10.00
CA ILE A 176 -18.09 -4.18 -9.10
C ILE A 176 -18.78 -3.55 -7.88
N ILE A 177 -18.17 -2.53 -7.26
CA ILE A 177 -18.74 -1.81 -6.11
C ILE A 177 -20.06 -1.13 -6.48
N GLU A 178 -20.09 -0.43 -7.62
CA GLU A 178 -21.26 0.31 -8.09
C GLU A 178 -22.42 -0.61 -8.49
N ALA A 179 -22.11 -1.80 -9.02
CA ALA A 179 -23.12 -2.81 -9.37
C ALA A 179 -23.69 -3.57 -8.16
N ASP A 180 -23.02 -3.52 -6.99
CA ASP A 180 -23.45 -4.25 -5.78
C ASP A 180 -23.03 -3.51 -4.49
N PRO A 181 -23.52 -2.29 -4.25
CA PRO A 181 -23.01 -1.41 -3.19
C PRO A 181 -23.31 -1.91 -1.77
N THR A 182 -24.25 -2.85 -1.62
CA THR A 182 -24.59 -3.49 -0.35
C THR A 182 -23.63 -4.61 0.00
N CYS A 183 -23.27 -5.48 -0.96
CA CYS A 183 -22.40 -6.63 -0.68
C CYS A 183 -20.91 -6.29 -0.89
N CYS A 184 -20.60 -5.32 -1.75
CA CYS A 184 -19.24 -4.89 -2.07
C CYS A 184 -18.88 -3.60 -1.32
N THR A 185 -18.83 -3.68 0.01
CA THR A 185 -18.57 -2.56 0.91
C THR A 185 -17.55 -2.92 1.99
N GLY A 186 -17.40 -2.09 3.03
CA GLY A 186 -16.46 -2.36 4.13
C GLY A 186 -14.99 -2.28 3.69
N ARG A 187 -14.12 -3.07 4.34
CA ARG A 187 -12.68 -3.13 4.02
C ARG A 187 -12.35 -3.29 2.54
N ALA A 188 -13.05 -4.16 1.81
CA ALA A 188 -12.69 -4.48 0.43
C ALA A 188 -12.82 -3.26 -0.48
N ALA A 189 -13.92 -2.52 -0.36
CA ALA A 189 -14.12 -1.27 -1.10
C ALA A 189 -13.26 -0.12 -0.53
N GLY A 190 -13.15 -0.03 0.80
CA GLY A 190 -12.36 0.99 1.48
C GLY A 190 -10.90 1.00 1.01
N TRP A 191 -10.25 -0.17 1.00
CA TRP A 191 -8.87 -0.29 0.56
C TRP A 191 -8.66 -0.04 -0.93
N LEU A 192 -9.62 -0.38 -1.78
CA LEU A 192 -9.53 -0.06 -3.21
C LEU A 192 -9.56 1.43 -3.48
N TYR A 193 -10.48 2.16 -2.83
CA TYR A 193 -10.48 3.61 -2.94
C TYR A 193 -9.20 4.22 -2.35
N MET A 194 -8.57 3.62 -1.33
CA MET A 194 -7.24 4.06 -0.89
C MET A 194 -6.14 3.81 -1.93
N ASN A 195 -6.21 2.71 -2.69
CA ASN A 195 -5.28 2.47 -3.79
C ASN A 195 -5.50 3.42 -4.97
N ASP A 196 -6.74 3.85 -5.19
CA ASP A 196 -7.08 4.91 -6.13
C ASP A 196 -6.47 6.26 -5.71
N VAL A 197 -6.60 6.62 -4.42
CA VAL A 197 -5.93 7.81 -3.86
C VAL A 197 -4.42 7.76 -4.12
N LYS A 198 -3.76 6.63 -3.80
CA LYS A 198 -2.32 6.43 -4.08
C LYS A 198 -1.99 6.58 -5.57
N ASN A 199 -2.79 5.98 -6.45
CA ASN A 199 -2.59 6.09 -7.90
C ASN A 199 -2.66 7.57 -8.36
N ILE A 200 -3.66 8.31 -7.90
CA ILE A 200 -3.84 9.72 -8.25
C ILE A 200 -2.70 10.57 -7.67
N MET A 201 -2.27 10.32 -6.42
CA MET A 201 -1.13 11.02 -5.80
C MET A 201 0.19 10.77 -6.55
N VAL A 202 0.40 9.56 -7.09
CA VAL A 202 1.53 9.27 -7.98
C VAL A 202 1.43 10.07 -9.28
N GLN A 203 0.23 10.16 -9.88
CA GLN A 203 0.01 10.98 -11.08
C GLN A 203 0.30 12.47 -10.83
N ILE A 204 -0.18 13.02 -9.71
CA ILE A 204 0.13 14.38 -9.28
C ILE A 204 1.65 14.59 -9.18
N SER A 205 2.37 13.62 -8.60
CA SER A 205 3.83 13.64 -8.44
C SER A 205 4.62 13.44 -9.75
N MET A 206 3.93 13.21 -10.87
CA MET A 206 4.51 13.08 -12.22
C MET A 206 4.14 14.26 -13.12
N LEU A 207 3.31 15.20 -12.66
CA LEU A 207 2.97 16.38 -13.44
C LEU A 207 4.20 17.26 -13.67
N ASN A 208 4.30 17.82 -14.87
CA ASN A 208 5.30 18.82 -15.20
C ASN A 208 4.81 20.20 -14.73
N THR A 209 5.45 20.76 -13.71
CA THR A 209 5.11 22.05 -13.08
C THR A 209 5.33 23.25 -14.01
N TYR A 210 6.10 23.10 -15.09
CA TYR A 210 6.36 24.17 -16.05
C TYR A 210 5.29 24.29 -17.15
N ARG A 211 4.31 23.38 -17.19
CA ARG A 211 3.21 23.48 -18.15
C ARG A 211 2.17 24.51 -17.71
N SER A 212 1.69 25.33 -18.64
CA SER A 212 0.68 26.35 -18.36
C SER A 212 -0.64 25.80 -17.80
N ASN A 213 -1.01 24.56 -18.18
CA ASN A 213 -2.20 23.89 -17.67
C ASN A 213 -1.97 23.11 -16.36
N TYR A 214 -0.76 23.16 -15.77
CA TYR A 214 -0.42 22.46 -14.54
C TYR A 214 -1.42 22.72 -13.40
N PRO A 215 -1.80 23.97 -13.06
CA PRO A 215 -2.72 24.23 -11.96
C PRO A 215 -4.08 23.57 -12.16
N LEU A 216 -4.64 23.65 -13.38
CA LEU A 216 -5.95 23.06 -13.71
C LEU A 216 -5.92 21.53 -13.59
N VAL A 217 -4.88 20.88 -14.11
CA VAL A 217 -4.73 19.42 -14.03
C VAL A 217 -4.48 18.97 -12.60
N TYR A 218 -3.66 19.72 -11.84
CA TYR A 218 -3.41 19.47 -10.43
C TYR A 218 -4.72 19.50 -9.64
N GLU A 219 -5.51 20.57 -9.75
CA GLU A 219 -6.76 20.71 -8.99
C GLU A 219 -7.79 19.65 -9.37
N HIS A 220 -7.86 19.25 -10.64
CA HIS A 220 -8.71 18.15 -11.07
C HIS A 220 -8.33 16.83 -10.38
N LEU A 221 -7.05 16.47 -10.39
CA LEU A 221 -6.56 15.24 -9.75
C LEU A 221 -6.68 15.32 -8.22
N TYR A 222 -6.40 16.48 -7.63
CA TYR A 222 -6.53 16.72 -6.20
C TYR A 222 -7.97 16.49 -5.73
N LYS A 223 -8.95 17.07 -6.43
CA LYS A 223 -10.37 16.85 -6.15
C LYS A 223 -10.75 15.38 -6.25
N HIS A 224 -10.31 14.70 -7.31
CA HIS A 224 -10.58 13.28 -7.49
C HIS A 224 -9.98 12.42 -6.36
N ALA A 225 -8.75 12.71 -5.93
CA ALA A 225 -8.15 12.03 -4.79
C ALA A 225 -8.93 12.29 -3.48
N LYS A 226 -9.40 13.52 -3.25
CA LYS A 226 -10.21 13.86 -2.08
C LYS A 226 -11.54 13.10 -2.08
N ASP A 227 -12.22 13.04 -3.23
CA ASP A 227 -13.48 12.30 -3.39
C ASP A 227 -13.28 10.80 -3.14
N SER A 228 -12.23 10.19 -3.70
CA SER A 228 -11.91 8.78 -3.46
C SER A 228 -11.53 8.52 -2.00
N CYS A 229 -10.83 9.45 -1.34
CA CYS A 229 -10.53 9.32 0.08
C CYS A 229 -11.81 9.37 0.94
N GLN A 230 -12.76 10.25 0.62
CA GLN A 230 -14.05 10.31 1.31
C GLN A 230 -14.86 9.02 1.13
N LYS A 231 -14.93 8.49 -0.09
CA LYS A 231 -15.57 7.18 -0.36
C LYS A 231 -14.92 6.07 0.47
N SER A 232 -13.59 6.06 0.55
CA SER A 232 -12.87 5.09 1.38
C SER A 232 -13.27 5.17 2.85
N LEU A 233 -13.29 6.37 3.43
CA LEU A 233 -13.74 6.60 4.81
C LEU A 233 -15.16 6.09 5.04
N ASP A 234 -16.07 6.36 4.11
CA ASP A 234 -17.46 5.93 4.23
C ASP A 234 -17.61 4.41 4.16
N HIS A 235 -16.77 3.72 3.38
CA HIS A 235 -16.71 2.26 3.37
C HIS A 235 -16.12 1.68 4.65
N PHE A 236 -15.04 2.25 5.19
CA PHE A 236 -14.47 1.77 6.46
C PHE A 236 -15.40 2.00 7.65
N LYS A 237 -16.18 3.09 7.68
CA LYS A 237 -17.21 3.32 8.71
C LYS A 237 -18.31 2.26 8.72
N ARG A 238 -18.54 1.58 7.58
CA ARG A 238 -19.51 0.48 7.47
C ARG A 238 -18.91 -0.86 7.88
N ASP A 239 -17.58 -0.95 7.99
CA ASP A 239 -16.91 -2.17 8.41
C ASP A 239 -16.93 -2.31 9.93
N GLN A 240 -17.57 -3.38 10.41
CA GLN A 240 -17.67 -3.69 11.84
C GLN A 240 -16.47 -4.53 12.35
N GLY A 241 -15.57 -4.95 11.45
CA GLY A 241 -14.34 -5.67 11.78
C GLY A 241 -13.23 -4.76 12.29
N LYS A 242 -12.08 -5.36 12.66
CA LYS A 242 -10.90 -4.59 13.14
C LYS A 242 -10.25 -3.74 12.05
N ASP A 243 -10.45 -4.11 10.79
CA ASP A 243 -9.97 -3.34 9.64
C ASP A 243 -10.73 -2.01 9.46
N GLY A 244 -11.94 -1.86 9.99
CA GLY A 244 -12.71 -0.62 9.91
C GLY A 244 -12.00 0.56 10.60
N PRO A 245 -11.80 0.51 11.93
CA PRO A 245 -11.07 1.55 12.66
C PRO A 245 -9.65 1.78 12.12
N PHE A 246 -8.93 0.69 11.82
CA PHE A 246 -7.59 0.77 11.25
C PHE A 246 -7.57 1.47 9.88
N GLY A 247 -8.53 1.14 9.01
CA GLY A 247 -8.69 1.74 7.69
C GLY A 247 -9.10 3.21 7.76
N ILE A 248 -9.96 3.60 8.71
CA ILE A 248 -10.27 5.01 9.00
C ILE A 248 -8.98 5.74 9.37
N GLY A 249 -8.21 5.18 10.31
CA GLY A 249 -6.94 5.77 10.74
C GLY A 249 -6.00 5.99 9.56
N PHE A 250 -5.86 4.97 8.71
CA PHE A 250 -5.04 5.02 7.52
C PHE A 250 -5.50 6.07 6.50
N ALA A 251 -6.80 6.12 6.22
CA ALA A 251 -7.40 7.05 5.29
C ALA A 251 -7.25 8.50 5.76
N LEU A 252 -7.43 8.77 7.07
CA LEU A 252 -7.21 10.10 7.64
C LEU A 252 -5.74 10.55 7.50
N CYS A 253 -4.76 9.68 7.79
CA CYS A 253 -3.34 10.02 7.55
C CYS A 253 -3.09 10.42 6.10
N ARG A 254 -3.68 9.70 5.15
CA ARG A 254 -3.54 10.01 3.72
C ARG A 254 -4.28 11.29 3.31
N LEU A 255 -5.46 11.52 3.87
CA LEU A 255 -6.21 12.76 3.66
C LEU A 255 -5.42 13.97 4.16
N ILE A 256 -4.79 13.89 5.33
CA ILE A 256 -3.92 14.94 5.87
C ILE A 256 -2.79 15.26 4.89
N ILE A 257 -2.04 14.26 4.43
CA ILE A 257 -0.94 14.43 3.46
C ILE A 257 -1.45 15.07 2.15
N LEU A 258 -2.63 14.68 1.69
CA LEU A 258 -3.27 15.25 0.51
C LEU A 258 -3.63 16.72 0.75
N LEU A 259 -4.35 17.04 1.83
CA LEU A 259 -4.78 18.40 2.18
C LEU A 259 -3.60 19.37 2.26
N LEU A 260 -2.47 18.93 2.82
CA LEU A 260 -1.25 19.71 2.96
C LEU A 260 -0.44 19.83 1.65
N ARG A 261 -0.88 19.20 0.57
CA ARG A 261 -0.25 19.21 -0.77
C ARG A 261 1.19 18.67 -0.75
N CYS A 262 1.49 17.77 0.17
CA CYS A 262 2.83 17.25 0.41
C CYS A 262 3.16 15.99 -0.42
N GLY A 263 2.14 15.35 -1.02
CA GLY A 263 2.31 14.31 -2.04
C GLY A 263 3.01 13.01 -1.58
N ASP A 264 3.09 12.05 -2.49
CA ASP A 264 3.68 10.73 -2.23
C ASP A 264 5.21 10.73 -2.35
N LYS A 265 5.76 11.56 -3.24
CA LYS A 265 7.23 11.68 -3.38
C LYS A 265 7.88 12.53 -2.28
N GLY A 266 7.12 13.32 -1.52
CA GLY A 266 7.67 14.23 -0.50
C GLY A 266 7.45 15.70 -0.84
N LEU A 267 7.98 16.59 0.01
CA LEU A 267 7.72 18.03 0.11
C LEU A 267 8.28 18.89 -1.05
N TYR A 268 8.26 18.39 -2.29
CA TYR A 268 8.90 19.05 -3.44
C TYR A 268 8.04 20.11 -4.13
N ASN A 269 6.74 20.16 -3.89
CA ASN A 269 5.82 21.07 -4.58
C ASN A 269 5.60 22.37 -3.79
N GLU A 270 6.65 23.20 -3.67
CA GLU A 270 6.51 24.56 -3.15
C GLU A 270 5.57 25.42 -4.02
N CYS A 271 5.40 25.06 -5.30
CA CYS A 271 4.53 25.77 -6.25
C CYS A 271 3.03 25.72 -5.92
N MET A 272 2.59 24.79 -5.07
CA MET A 272 1.17 24.66 -4.67
C MET A 272 1.08 24.64 -3.15
N THR A 273 0.98 25.82 -2.56
CA THR A 273 0.73 25.98 -1.13
C THR A 273 -0.72 25.60 -0.81
N PRO A 274 -0.97 24.83 0.27
CA PRO A 274 -2.33 24.61 0.73
C PRO A 274 -2.91 25.93 1.25
N ASP A 275 -4.22 26.12 1.08
CA ASP A 275 -4.92 27.20 1.77
C ASP A 275 -4.98 26.92 3.29
N GLN A 276 -5.25 27.97 4.05
CA GLN A 276 -5.29 27.92 5.50
C GLN A 276 -6.40 26.98 6.01
N GLU A 277 -7.53 26.90 5.31
CA GLU A 277 -8.65 26.01 5.65
C GLU A 277 -8.22 24.53 5.62
N ASN A 278 -7.50 24.12 4.57
CA ASN A 278 -6.97 22.76 4.45
C ASN A 278 -5.91 22.46 5.50
N VAL A 279 -5.08 23.43 5.88
CA VAL A 279 -4.10 23.28 6.99
C VAL A 279 -4.82 23.08 8.32
N GLU A 280 -5.85 23.86 8.61
CA GLU A 280 -6.64 23.73 9.84
C GLU A 280 -7.42 22.41 9.88
N LEU A 281 -8.01 22.00 8.75
CA LEU A 281 -8.72 20.73 8.64
C LEU A 281 -7.77 19.54 8.83
N ALA A 282 -6.57 19.59 8.24
CA ALA A 282 -5.52 18.61 8.47
C ALA A 282 -5.14 18.53 9.96
N GLY A 283 -5.00 19.67 10.63
CA GLY A 283 -4.79 19.75 12.07
C GLY A 283 -5.92 19.06 12.85
N LYS A 284 -7.19 19.33 12.53
CA LYS A 284 -8.34 18.69 13.19
C LYS A 284 -8.32 17.16 13.05
N TYR A 285 -8.04 16.65 11.85
CA TYR A 285 -7.93 15.21 11.64
C TYR A 285 -6.74 14.58 12.36
N LEU A 286 -5.63 15.31 12.49
CA LEU A 286 -4.48 14.83 13.25
C LEU A 286 -4.83 14.69 14.74
N HIS A 287 -5.47 15.70 15.34
CA HIS A 287 -5.94 15.64 16.73
C HIS A 287 -6.96 14.51 16.91
N GLN A 288 -7.90 14.35 15.97
CA GLN A 288 -8.85 13.24 16.00
C GLN A 288 -8.15 11.88 16.05
N LEU A 289 -7.06 11.69 15.30
CA LEU A 289 -6.29 10.44 15.33
C LEU A 289 -5.56 10.24 16.66
N GLU A 290 -4.97 11.30 17.20
CA GLU A 290 -4.22 11.26 18.46
C GLU A 290 -5.12 11.01 19.68
N ASP A 291 -6.34 11.56 19.66
CA ASP A 291 -7.33 11.42 20.72
C ASP A 291 -8.23 10.18 20.55
N SER A 292 -8.10 9.44 19.44
CA SER A 292 -8.94 8.28 19.17
C SER A 292 -8.45 7.00 19.85
N ASP A 293 -9.39 6.12 20.16
CA ASP A 293 -9.11 4.74 20.59
C ASP A 293 -8.62 3.83 19.45
N ILE A 294 -8.33 4.36 18.25
CA ILE A 294 -7.86 3.57 17.10
C ILE A 294 -6.46 3.03 17.41
N PRO A 295 -6.25 1.70 17.42
CA PRO A 295 -4.93 1.15 17.68
C PRO A 295 -3.92 1.56 16.60
N ILE A 296 -2.89 2.30 16.98
CA ILE A 296 -1.80 2.70 16.08
C ILE A 296 -0.77 1.57 16.00
N THR A 297 -0.99 0.62 15.10
CA THR A 297 -0.03 -0.47 14.86
C THR A 297 1.26 0.06 14.24
N ALA A 298 2.33 -0.76 14.22
CA ALA A 298 3.60 -0.41 13.58
C ALA A 298 3.41 0.06 12.12
N PHE A 299 2.53 -0.61 11.38
CA PHE A 299 2.22 -0.21 9.99
C PHE A 299 1.50 1.14 9.89
N LEU A 300 0.52 1.43 10.75
CA LEU A 300 -0.21 2.72 10.74
C LEU A 300 0.62 3.87 11.33
N LYS A 301 1.56 3.57 12.23
CA LYS A 301 2.47 4.55 12.82
C LYS A 301 3.31 5.26 11.77
N VAL A 302 3.77 4.57 10.72
CA VAL A 302 4.56 5.19 9.63
C VAL A 302 3.78 6.31 8.93
N PRO A 303 2.61 6.09 8.29
CA PRO A 303 1.87 7.17 7.64
C PRO A 303 1.38 8.25 8.62
N LEU A 304 1.13 7.92 9.90
CA LEU A 304 0.84 8.93 10.92
C LEU A 304 2.04 9.87 11.14
N LEU A 305 3.25 9.33 11.27
CA LEU A 305 4.46 10.14 11.42
C LEU A 305 4.75 10.99 10.17
N LEU A 306 4.49 10.46 8.97
CA LEU A 306 4.58 11.24 7.73
C LEU A 306 3.56 12.39 7.71
N ALA A 307 2.32 12.14 8.12
CA ALA A 307 1.29 13.18 8.23
C ALA A 307 1.65 14.26 9.25
N LYS A 308 2.23 13.88 10.40
CA LYS A 308 2.77 14.81 11.40
C LYS A 308 3.91 15.65 10.81
N SER A 309 4.88 15.02 10.17
CA SER A 309 6.00 15.70 9.52
C SER A 309 5.50 16.77 8.55
N ASP A 310 4.57 16.39 7.67
CA ASP A 310 3.99 17.30 6.68
C ASP A 310 3.21 18.46 7.34
N TYR A 311 2.47 18.19 8.42
CA TYR A 311 1.73 19.22 9.15
C TYR A 311 2.66 20.23 9.82
N TYR A 312 3.65 19.75 10.58
CA TYR A 312 4.61 20.64 11.26
C TYR A 312 5.46 21.43 10.26
N TYR A 313 5.77 20.86 9.09
CA TYR A 313 6.42 21.60 8.02
C TYR A 313 5.57 22.78 7.54
N ARG A 314 4.26 22.57 7.30
CA ARG A 314 3.33 23.65 6.91
C ARG A 314 3.08 24.67 8.02
N ARG A 315 3.45 24.36 9.26
CA ARG A 315 3.41 25.25 10.42
C ARG A 315 4.77 25.90 10.72
N GLU A 316 5.73 25.81 9.80
CA GLU A 316 7.07 26.40 9.91
C GLU A 316 7.90 25.86 11.09
N HIS A 317 7.55 24.67 11.58
CA HIS A 317 8.29 23.96 12.63
C HIS A 317 9.19 22.90 12.00
N ILE A 318 10.18 23.33 11.21
CA ILE A 318 11.00 22.46 10.36
C ILE A 318 11.77 21.40 11.14
N GLN A 319 12.39 21.78 12.26
CA GLN A 319 13.09 20.85 13.15
C GLN A 319 12.17 19.71 13.62
N ARG A 320 10.95 20.05 14.05
CA ARG A 320 9.97 19.07 14.52
C ARG A 320 9.45 18.19 13.38
N ALA A 321 9.27 18.77 12.19
CA ALA A 321 8.92 18.03 11.00
C ALA A 321 9.99 16.98 10.63
N LEU A 322 11.27 17.35 10.75
CA LEU A 322 12.41 16.47 10.48
C LEU A 322 12.46 15.30 11.47
N GLU A 323 12.27 15.55 12.76
CA GLU A 323 12.22 14.51 13.80
C GLU A 323 11.18 13.42 13.46
N TYR A 324 9.96 13.82 13.07
CA TYR A 324 8.93 12.86 12.67
C TYR A 324 9.26 12.10 11.39
N ALA A 325 9.89 12.76 10.40
CA ALA A 325 10.32 12.09 9.17
C ALA A 325 11.42 11.05 9.45
N GLN A 326 12.36 11.37 10.35
CA GLN A 326 13.43 10.46 10.78
C GLN A 326 12.86 9.27 11.56
N GLU A 327 11.94 9.49 12.49
CA GLU A 327 11.25 8.41 13.23
C GLU A 327 10.50 7.50 12.24
N ALA A 328 9.80 8.07 11.25
CA ALA A 328 9.11 7.29 10.23
C ALA A 328 10.09 6.43 9.42
N PHE A 329 11.22 7.02 8.99
CA PHE A 329 12.23 6.32 8.21
C PHE A 329 12.85 5.15 9.01
N GLN A 330 13.28 5.40 10.25
CA GLN A 330 13.80 4.36 11.14
C GLN A 330 12.80 3.22 11.35
N LEU A 331 11.52 3.54 11.52
CA LEU A 331 10.48 2.54 11.70
C LEU A 331 10.31 1.63 10.45
N THR A 332 10.47 2.19 9.25
CA THR A 332 10.44 1.40 8.00
C THR A 332 11.61 0.42 7.91
N GLU A 333 12.79 0.81 8.38
CA GLU A 333 13.97 -0.07 8.37
C GLU A 333 13.87 -1.17 9.43
N ASN A 334 13.52 -0.80 10.66
CA ASN A 334 13.45 -1.74 11.78
C ASN A 334 12.38 -2.83 11.61
N ASN A 335 11.26 -2.50 10.95
CA ASN A 335 10.13 -3.44 10.77
C ASN A 335 10.03 -4.01 9.35
N SER A 336 11.01 -3.73 8.48
CA SER A 336 10.99 -4.16 7.07
C SER A 336 9.71 -3.74 6.31
N ILE A 337 9.16 -2.56 6.64
CA ILE A 337 7.98 -1.99 5.98
C ILE A 337 8.46 -1.17 4.78
N LEU A 338 8.78 -1.86 3.69
CA LEU A 338 9.44 -1.25 2.54
C LEU A 338 8.53 -0.33 1.72
N GLU A 339 7.20 -0.45 1.86
CA GLU A 339 6.21 0.33 1.11
C GLU A 339 6.38 1.85 1.28
N TYR A 340 6.84 2.33 2.44
CA TYR A 340 6.95 3.76 2.74
C TYR A 340 8.39 4.28 2.77
N LYS A 341 9.38 3.41 2.55
CA LYS A 341 10.79 3.74 2.75
C LYS A 341 11.23 4.96 1.94
N GLU A 342 10.91 4.97 0.64
CA GLU A 342 11.23 6.08 -0.27
C GLU A 342 10.53 7.38 0.17
N GLN A 343 9.27 7.31 0.60
CA GLN A 343 8.48 8.48 1.01
C GLN A 343 9.03 9.14 2.28
N ALA A 344 9.47 8.34 3.24
CA ALA A 344 10.08 8.80 4.47
C ALA A 344 11.48 9.39 4.21
N GLN A 345 12.32 8.68 3.44
CA GLN A 345 13.66 9.14 3.10
C GLN A 345 13.66 10.50 2.39
N ASN A 346 12.76 10.68 1.42
CA ASN A 346 12.66 11.92 0.66
C ASN A 346 12.33 13.13 1.55
N ARG A 347 11.46 12.95 2.55
CA ARG A 347 11.14 14.00 3.54
C ARG A 347 12.33 14.32 4.42
N VAL A 348 13.05 13.31 4.91
CA VAL A 348 14.28 13.51 5.71
C VAL A 348 15.29 14.34 4.92
N CYS A 349 15.61 13.93 3.68
CA CYS A 349 16.59 14.65 2.86
C CYS A 349 16.17 16.10 2.59
N PHE A 350 14.89 16.33 2.26
CA PHE A 350 14.38 17.67 1.99
C PHE A 350 14.44 18.57 3.23
N LEU A 351 13.93 18.10 4.38
CA LEU A 351 13.84 18.90 5.59
C LEU A 351 15.22 19.19 6.19
N ALA A 352 16.16 18.23 6.12
CA ALA A 352 17.55 18.47 6.54
C ALA A 352 18.21 19.56 5.70
N ALA A 353 18.10 19.49 4.37
CA ALA A 353 18.65 20.50 3.47
C ALA A 353 18.04 21.90 3.71
N LYS A 354 16.74 21.96 4.05
CA LYS A 354 16.05 23.22 4.34
C LYS A 354 16.52 23.83 5.66
N LEU A 355 16.67 23.01 6.70
CA LEU A 355 17.18 23.47 8.00
C LEU A 355 18.62 23.99 7.89
N ASP A 356 19.48 23.30 7.13
CA ASP A 356 20.87 23.74 6.88
C ASP A 356 20.95 25.07 6.11
N ALA A 357 19.92 25.39 5.31
CA ALA A 357 19.82 26.65 4.58
C ALA A 357 19.32 27.81 5.46
N GLU A 358 18.49 27.55 6.48
CA GLU A 358 18.02 28.56 7.44
C GLU A 358 19.03 28.88 8.55
N GLY A 359 19.98 27.98 8.80
CA GLY A 359 21.08 28.18 9.73
C GLY A 359 22.29 28.96 9.17
N LYS A 360 22.23 29.38 7.90
CA LYS A 360 23.22 30.21 7.20
C LYS A 360 22.63 31.58 6.91
#